data_AF-A0A5S3SDR7-F1
#
_entry.id   AF-A0A5S3SDR7-F1
#
_cell.length_a   1.000
_cell.length_b   1.000
_cell.length_c   1.000
_cell.angle_alpha   90.00
_cell.angle_beta   90.00
_cell.angle_gamma   90.00
#
_symmetry.space_group_name_H-M   'P 1'
#
loop_
_entity.id
_entity.type
_entity.pdbx_description
1 polymer ?
#
loop_
_entity_poly.entity_id
_entity_poly.type
_entity_poly.pdbx_seq_one_letter_code
_entity_poly.pdbx_strand_id
1 'polypeptide(L)'
;MKLLKFFILVVYGCQLLISFSSHADLLISPTRVSFDERQRVAKVIVINNGDEYRTYRLSWQEKTAKPEGGYITHPSDQISPTALSSMVRMSPSQVRLAPGERQIVKLALRKPKNLADKEYRSHLLFQALPNEDKSKSTKMGIKINMILSYSIPVILRQGAIQPQVNIEAIELVKNEQNNALLVSLARKGNYSAFGKVDAFYKANNASEEIKVSMLSDYSIYAEVPLAKLTLNFFEKNVISGAGKLRIVYSGLREYQGVIFAEKTVNLNANSVGLLN
;
A
#
# COMPACT_ATOMS: atom_id res chain seq x y z
N MET A 1 7.53 41.50 35.81
CA MET A 1 8.32 40.37 35.23
C MET A 1 7.77 38.97 35.55
N LYS A 2 7.22 38.70 36.76
CA LYS A 2 6.64 37.38 37.11
C LYS A 2 5.33 37.04 36.38
N LEU A 3 4.43 38.02 36.20
CA LEU A 3 3.17 37.81 35.44
C LEU A 3 3.40 37.47 33.96
N LEU A 4 4.37 38.12 33.31
CA LEU A 4 4.69 37.87 31.91
C LEU A 4 5.24 36.44 31.69
N LYS A 5 6.07 35.95 32.63
CA LYS A 5 6.58 34.57 32.59
C LYS A 5 5.47 33.53 32.81
N PHE A 6 4.50 33.82 33.69
CA PHE A 6 3.33 32.95 33.90
C PHE A 6 2.44 32.91 32.66
N PHE A 7 2.20 34.05 32.02
CA PHE A 7 1.41 34.12 30.78
C PHE A 7 2.08 33.36 29.63
N ILE A 8 3.40 33.48 29.47
CA ILE A 8 4.17 32.71 28.47
C ILE A 8 4.11 31.21 28.78
N LEU A 9 4.21 30.79 30.04
CA LEU A 9 4.11 29.37 30.43
C LEU A 9 2.71 28.78 30.12
N VAL A 10 1.64 29.56 30.35
CA VAL A 10 0.26 29.14 30.03
C VAL A 10 0.04 29.05 28.52
N VAL A 11 0.57 29.99 27.73
CA VAL A 11 0.47 29.95 26.27
C VAL A 11 1.24 28.76 25.69
N TYR A 12 2.45 28.46 26.18
CA TYR A 12 3.20 27.26 25.78
C TYR A 12 2.55 25.96 26.26
N GLY A 13 1.92 25.94 27.44
CA GLY A 13 1.16 24.78 27.93
C GLY A 13 -0.10 24.49 27.11
N CYS A 14 -0.76 25.52 26.59
CA CYS A 14 -1.99 25.36 25.79
C CYS A 14 -1.71 24.80 24.38
N GLN A 15 -0.51 25.04 23.83
CA GLN A 15 -0.10 24.49 22.52
C GLN A 15 0.16 22.98 22.55
N LEU A 16 0.38 22.38 23.74
CA LEU A 16 0.57 20.93 23.92
C LEU A 16 -0.74 20.13 23.89
N LEU A 17 -1.91 20.79 23.88
CA LEU A 17 -3.22 20.12 23.95
C LEU A 17 -3.95 20.03 22.60
N ILE A 18 -3.41 20.61 21.53
CA ILE A 18 -4.04 20.56 20.21
C ILE A 18 -3.56 19.30 19.48
N SER A 19 -4.02 18.14 19.95
CA SER A 19 -3.92 16.90 19.18
C SER A 19 -5.02 16.90 18.13
N PHE A 20 -4.67 17.21 16.88
CA PHE A 20 -5.56 16.96 15.74
C PHE A 20 -5.73 15.45 15.60
N SER A 21 -6.84 14.93 16.13
CA SER A 21 -7.21 13.55 15.94
C SER A 21 -7.61 13.37 14.47
N SER A 22 -6.72 12.75 13.70
CA SER A 22 -7.05 12.27 12.35
C SER A 22 -8.02 11.12 12.51
N HIS A 23 -9.29 11.35 12.19
CA HIS A 23 -10.31 10.31 12.20
C HIS A 23 -10.34 9.66 10.82
N ALA A 24 -10.02 8.37 10.77
CA ALA A 24 -10.26 7.56 9.59
C ALA A 24 -11.70 7.06 9.65
N ASP A 25 -12.59 7.60 8.81
CA ASP A 25 -14.02 7.28 8.85
C ASP A 25 -14.33 5.81 8.47
N LEU A 26 -13.44 5.13 7.75
CA LEU A 26 -13.66 3.78 7.26
C LEU A 26 -12.46 2.86 7.48
N LEU A 27 -12.69 1.74 8.15
CA LEU A 27 -11.77 0.61 8.22
C LEU A 27 -12.19 -0.46 7.21
N ILE A 28 -11.25 -0.89 6.38
CA ILE A 28 -11.44 -1.99 5.41
C ILE A 28 -10.42 -3.10 5.70
N SER A 29 -10.90 -4.34 5.85
CA SER A 29 -10.03 -5.50 6.06
C SER A 29 -10.50 -6.74 5.29
N PRO A 30 -9.64 -7.40 4.51
CA PRO A 30 -8.23 -7.07 4.27
C PRO A 30 -8.07 -5.92 3.25
N THR A 31 -6.87 -5.34 3.20
CA THR A 31 -6.48 -4.30 2.22
C THR A 31 -6.08 -4.85 0.85
N ARG A 32 -6.06 -6.18 0.70
CA ARG A 32 -5.81 -6.92 -0.54
C ARG A 32 -6.52 -8.26 -0.45
N VAL A 33 -7.22 -8.63 -1.52
CA VAL A 33 -7.85 -9.95 -1.64
C VAL A 33 -7.15 -10.73 -2.74
N SER A 34 -6.74 -11.95 -2.44
CA SER A 34 -6.16 -12.89 -3.40
C SER A 34 -6.98 -14.17 -3.35
N PHE A 35 -7.57 -14.55 -4.48
CA PHE A 35 -8.21 -15.84 -4.65
C PHE A 35 -7.15 -16.84 -5.12
N ASP A 36 -6.96 -17.91 -4.33
CA ASP A 36 -6.23 -19.08 -4.78
C ASP A 36 -7.07 -19.95 -5.74
N GLU A 37 -6.53 -21.09 -6.17
CA GLU A 37 -7.21 -21.97 -7.12
C GLU A 37 -8.54 -22.56 -6.60
N ARG A 38 -8.64 -22.79 -5.29
CA ARG A 38 -9.76 -23.48 -4.63
C ARG A 38 -10.80 -22.52 -4.07
N GLN A 39 -10.38 -21.33 -3.66
CA GLN A 39 -11.24 -20.33 -3.07
C GLN A 39 -12.26 -19.82 -4.09
N ARG A 40 -13.52 -19.75 -3.67
CA ARG A 40 -14.64 -19.20 -4.47
C ARG A 40 -15.31 -18.02 -3.81
N VAL A 41 -15.06 -17.79 -2.52
CA VAL A 41 -15.63 -16.67 -1.78
C VAL A 41 -14.55 -16.01 -0.94
N ALA A 42 -14.47 -14.69 -0.98
CA ALA A 42 -13.71 -13.88 -0.05
C ALA A 42 -14.66 -12.96 0.72
N LYS A 43 -14.23 -12.53 1.91
CA LYS A 43 -14.98 -11.60 2.76
C LYS A 43 -14.13 -10.36 2.96
N VAL A 44 -14.70 -9.20 2.69
CA VAL A 44 -14.13 -7.90 3.05
C VAL A 44 -15.00 -7.30 4.13
N ILE A 45 -14.41 -7.00 5.27
CA ILE A 45 -15.05 -6.37 6.41
C ILE A 45 -14.88 -4.86 6.24
N VAL A 46 -15.98 -4.14 6.42
CA VAL A 46 -16.04 -2.69 6.39
C VAL A 46 -16.61 -2.24 7.73
N ILE A 47 -15.91 -1.34 8.42
CA ILE A 47 -16.36 -0.78 9.70
C ILE A 47 -16.33 0.74 9.58
N ASN A 48 -17.44 1.38 9.93
CA ASN A 48 -17.47 2.83 10.06
C ASN A 48 -16.80 3.21 11.40
N ASN A 49 -15.60 3.75 11.33
CA ASN A 49 -14.84 4.20 12.49
C ASN A 49 -15.10 5.68 12.84
N GLY A 50 -15.97 6.35 12.09
CA GLY A 50 -16.46 7.69 12.40
C GLY A 50 -17.60 7.71 13.42
N ASP A 51 -18.10 8.90 13.69
CA ASP A 51 -19.15 9.22 14.68
C ASP A 51 -20.52 9.53 14.05
N GLU A 52 -20.60 9.57 12.71
CA GLU A 52 -21.83 9.75 11.95
C GLU A 52 -22.21 8.50 11.15
N TYR A 53 -23.48 8.40 10.75
CA TYR A 53 -23.87 7.44 9.71
C TYR A 53 -23.15 7.75 8.40
N ARG A 54 -22.63 6.72 7.74
CA ARG A 54 -22.00 6.84 6.41
C ARG A 54 -22.58 5.81 5.45
N THR A 55 -22.77 6.20 4.19
CA THR A 55 -23.17 5.27 3.13
C THR A 55 -22.02 5.12 2.14
N TYR A 56 -21.68 3.88 1.80
CA TYR A 56 -20.65 3.56 0.81
C TYR A 56 -21.25 2.79 -0.35
N ARG A 57 -20.96 3.24 -1.57
CA ARG A 57 -21.22 2.50 -2.80
C ARG A 57 -19.97 1.75 -3.21
N LEU A 58 -20.14 0.49 -3.57
CA LEU A 58 -19.08 -0.39 -4.01
C LEU A 58 -19.18 -0.62 -5.51
N SER A 59 -18.04 -0.53 -6.19
CA SER A 59 -17.94 -0.75 -7.63
C SER A 59 -16.58 -1.33 -8.01
N TRP A 60 -16.47 -1.87 -9.22
CA TRP A 60 -15.20 -2.29 -9.78
C TRP A 60 -14.52 -1.11 -10.50
N GLN A 61 -13.21 -1.05 -10.40
CA GLN A 61 -12.37 -0.10 -11.11
C GLN A 61 -11.14 -0.80 -11.69
N GLU A 62 -10.87 -0.56 -12.97
CA GLU A 62 -9.71 -1.11 -13.63
C GLU A 62 -8.53 -0.15 -13.52
N LYS A 63 -7.36 -0.68 -13.14
CA LYS A 63 -6.15 0.12 -12.98
C LYS A 63 -4.90 -0.65 -13.36
N THR A 64 -3.96 0.05 -13.97
CA THR A 64 -2.61 -0.46 -14.27
C THR A 64 -1.62 0.13 -13.28
N ALA A 65 -0.75 -0.70 -12.71
CA ALA A 65 0.29 -0.23 -11.81
C ALA A 65 1.43 0.46 -12.57
N LYS A 66 2.07 1.45 -11.93
CA LYS A 66 3.24 2.12 -12.49
C LYS A 66 4.55 1.57 -11.87
N PRO A 67 5.68 1.62 -12.60
CA PRO A 67 6.99 1.20 -12.09
C PRO A 67 7.38 1.81 -10.74
N GLU A 68 7.14 3.11 -10.56
CA GLU A 68 7.46 3.89 -9.37
C GLU A 68 6.43 3.79 -8.23
N GLY A 69 5.40 2.96 -8.42
CA GLY A 69 4.25 2.86 -7.53
C GLY A 69 3.07 3.76 -7.94
N GLY A 70 1.93 3.52 -7.29
CA GLY A 70 0.65 4.11 -7.69
C GLY A 70 0.05 3.44 -8.93
N TYR A 71 -1.00 4.07 -9.45
CA TYR A 71 -1.84 3.48 -10.49
C TYR A 71 -2.29 4.51 -11.53
N ILE A 72 -2.51 4.03 -12.75
CA ILE A 72 -3.30 4.70 -13.78
C ILE A 72 -4.69 4.09 -13.72
N THR A 73 -5.71 4.94 -13.53
CA THR A 73 -7.11 4.51 -13.54
C THR A 73 -7.66 4.56 -14.95
N HIS A 74 -8.31 3.48 -15.37
CA HIS A 74 -8.95 3.42 -16.69
C HIS A 74 -10.42 3.84 -16.62
N PRO A 75 -10.96 4.44 -17.71
CA PRO A 75 -12.40 4.61 -17.90
C PRO A 75 -13.18 3.30 -17.78
N SER A 76 -14.46 3.36 -17.38
CA SER A 76 -15.26 2.16 -17.12
C SER A 76 -15.61 1.34 -18.36
N ASP A 77 -15.52 1.93 -19.55
CA ASP A 77 -15.69 1.27 -20.85
C ASP A 77 -14.40 0.59 -21.35
N GLN A 78 -13.26 0.87 -20.73
CA GLN A 78 -11.97 0.27 -21.08
C GLN A 78 -11.60 -0.87 -20.13
N ILE A 79 -12.12 -2.06 -20.43
CA ILE A 79 -11.88 -3.27 -19.63
C ILE A 79 -10.68 -4.04 -20.18
N SER A 80 -9.64 -4.21 -19.36
CA SER A 80 -8.48 -5.04 -19.72
C SER A 80 -8.89 -6.52 -19.93
N PRO A 81 -8.26 -7.26 -20.86
CA PRO A 81 -8.39 -8.71 -20.95
C PRO A 81 -7.99 -9.48 -19.68
N THR A 82 -7.25 -8.82 -18.78
CA THR A 82 -6.85 -9.35 -17.46
C THR A 82 -7.73 -8.83 -16.32
N ALA A 83 -8.84 -8.15 -16.62
CA ALA A 83 -9.77 -7.69 -15.59
C ALA A 83 -10.46 -8.87 -14.89
N LEU A 84 -10.59 -8.74 -13.57
CA LEU A 84 -11.28 -9.70 -12.71
C LEU A 84 -12.78 -9.41 -12.58
N SER A 85 -13.19 -8.16 -12.78
CA SER A 85 -14.52 -7.63 -12.44
C SER A 85 -15.69 -8.45 -13.01
N SER A 86 -15.56 -9.01 -14.22
CA SER A 86 -16.58 -9.86 -14.85
C SER A 86 -16.72 -11.24 -14.20
N MET A 87 -15.71 -11.69 -13.46
CA MET A 87 -15.67 -13.00 -12.82
C MET A 87 -16.10 -12.97 -11.34
N VAL A 88 -16.20 -11.78 -10.72
CA VAL A 88 -16.48 -11.65 -9.29
C VAL A 88 -17.73 -10.82 -9.04
N ARG A 89 -18.70 -11.42 -8.35
CA ARG A 89 -19.90 -10.73 -7.86
C ARG A 89 -19.65 -10.25 -6.43
N MET A 90 -19.84 -8.95 -6.20
CA MET A 90 -19.82 -8.36 -4.86
C MET A 90 -21.24 -8.27 -4.29
N SER A 91 -21.40 -8.51 -2.99
CA SER A 91 -22.67 -8.31 -2.31
C SER A 91 -22.47 -7.96 -0.82
N PRO A 92 -23.15 -6.93 -0.30
CA PRO A 92 -23.96 -5.95 -1.04
C PRO A 92 -23.09 -4.97 -1.85
N SER A 93 -23.68 -4.28 -2.83
CA SER A 93 -23.03 -3.21 -3.61
C SER A 93 -23.18 -1.83 -3.00
N GLN A 94 -24.00 -1.68 -1.95
CA GLN A 94 -24.12 -0.46 -1.18
C GLN A 94 -24.36 -0.82 0.29
N VAL A 95 -23.70 -0.10 1.20
CA VAL A 95 -23.80 -0.32 2.64
C VAL A 95 -24.03 1.01 3.33
N ARG A 96 -24.97 1.06 4.26
CA ARG A 96 -25.15 2.19 5.19
C ARG A 96 -24.76 1.70 6.56
N LEU A 97 -23.85 2.40 7.21
CA LEU A 97 -23.22 1.98 8.46
C LEU A 97 -23.42 3.08 9.52
N ALA A 98 -23.96 2.71 10.66
CA ALA A 98 -23.91 3.50 11.89
C ALA A 98 -22.47 3.59 12.43
N PRO A 99 -22.19 4.53 13.36
CA PRO A 99 -20.90 4.57 14.06
C PRO A 99 -20.55 3.22 14.70
N GLY A 100 -19.35 2.71 14.43
CA GLY A 100 -18.87 1.40 14.89
C GLY A 100 -19.53 0.19 14.20
N GLU A 101 -20.50 0.41 13.30
CA GLU A 101 -21.19 -0.70 12.64
C GLU A 101 -20.26 -1.42 11.67
N ARG A 102 -20.30 -2.75 11.77
CA ARG A 102 -19.52 -3.67 10.95
C ARG A 102 -20.40 -4.35 9.90
N GLN A 103 -19.98 -4.27 8.65
CA GLN A 103 -20.59 -4.98 7.53
C GLN A 103 -19.60 -5.90 6.83
N ILE A 104 -20.10 -7.05 6.35
CA ILE A 104 -19.33 -7.98 5.54
C ILE A 104 -19.79 -7.87 4.08
N VAL A 105 -18.84 -7.59 3.20
CA VAL A 105 -18.99 -7.63 1.75
C VAL A 105 -18.44 -8.96 1.26
N LYS A 106 -19.29 -9.79 0.66
CA LYS A 106 -18.90 -11.08 0.08
C LYS A 106 -18.51 -10.88 -1.38
N LEU A 107 -17.35 -11.40 -1.75
CA LEU A 107 -16.86 -11.46 -3.12
C LEU A 107 -16.94 -12.91 -3.59
N ALA A 108 -17.89 -13.21 -4.48
CA ALA A 108 -18.12 -14.55 -5.01
C ALA A 108 -17.51 -14.66 -6.41
N LEU A 109 -16.48 -15.50 -6.54
CA LEU A 109 -15.76 -15.77 -7.77
C LEU A 109 -16.44 -16.90 -8.57
N ARG A 110 -16.75 -16.62 -9.84
CA ARG A 110 -17.21 -17.57 -10.84
C ARG A 110 -16.23 -17.60 -12.01
N LYS A 111 -15.32 -18.58 -11.99
CA LYS A 111 -14.35 -18.78 -13.07
C LYS A 111 -15.07 -19.29 -14.34
N PRO A 112 -14.77 -18.73 -15.53
CA PRO A 112 -15.18 -19.36 -16.78
C PRO A 112 -14.44 -20.68 -16.97
N LYS A 113 -14.99 -21.56 -17.81
CA LYS A 113 -14.29 -22.78 -18.23
C LYS A 113 -13.06 -22.39 -19.05
N ASN A 114 -11.98 -23.16 -18.93
CA ASN A 114 -10.74 -22.96 -19.69
C ASN A 114 -10.11 -21.56 -19.51
N LEU A 115 -10.19 -21.02 -18.29
CA LEU A 115 -9.49 -19.78 -17.94
C LEU A 115 -7.98 -20.00 -18.10
N ALA A 116 -7.31 -19.14 -18.86
CA ALA A 116 -5.89 -19.27 -19.13
C ALA A 116 -5.04 -19.05 -17.86
N ASP A 117 -3.90 -19.72 -17.78
CA ASP A 117 -2.95 -19.63 -16.67
C ASP A 117 -2.23 -18.28 -16.66
N LYS A 118 -2.79 -17.34 -15.90
CA LYS A 118 -2.27 -15.99 -15.67
C LYS A 118 -2.91 -15.38 -14.42
N GLU A 119 -2.44 -14.19 -14.06
CA GLU A 119 -3.09 -13.34 -13.07
C GLU A 119 -4.19 -12.46 -13.68
N TYR A 120 -5.32 -12.37 -12.99
CA TYR A 120 -6.41 -11.45 -13.29
C TYR A 120 -6.61 -10.51 -12.10
N ARG A 121 -6.83 -9.23 -12.37
CA ARG A 121 -6.83 -8.19 -11.33
C ARG A 121 -7.80 -7.07 -11.67
N SER A 122 -8.60 -6.69 -10.68
CA SER A 122 -9.41 -5.47 -10.67
C SER A 122 -9.35 -4.85 -9.27
N HIS A 123 -9.92 -3.67 -9.09
CA HIS A 123 -9.92 -3.00 -7.79
C HIS A 123 -11.35 -2.81 -7.31
N LEU A 124 -11.60 -3.19 -6.07
CA LEU A 124 -12.86 -2.92 -5.40
C LEU A 124 -12.79 -1.51 -4.82
N LEU A 125 -13.61 -0.61 -5.36
CA LEU A 125 -13.76 0.77 -4.92
C LEU A 125 -14.87 0.85 -3.85
N PHE A 126 -14.61 1.59 -2.77
CA PHE A 126 -15.56 1.98 -1.74
C PHE A 126 -15.67 3.50 -1.80
N GLN A 127 -16.73 4.00 -2.42
CA GLN A 127 -16.97 5.43 -2.57
C GLN A 127 -17.99 5.88 -1.52
N ALA A 128 -17.60 6.85 -0.68
CA ALA A 128 -18.55 7.48 0.23
C ALA A 128 -19.61 8.23 -0.59
N LEU A 129 -20.87 8.09 -0.21
CA LEU A 129 -21.94 8.95 -0.72
C LEU A 129 -22.10 10.13 0.24
N PRO A 130 -22.35 11.35 -0.28
CA PRO A 130 -22.66 12.50 0.56
C PRO A 130 -23.83 12.17 1.50
N ASN A 131 -23.70 12.57 2.76
CA ASN A 131 -24.84 12.58 3.67
C ASN A 131 -25.81 13.69 3.25
N GLU A 132 -27.11 13.46 3.44
CA GLU A 132 -28.14 14.49 3.26
C GLU A 132 -27.77 15.75 4.06
N ASP A 133 -27.65 16.89 3.38
CA ASP A 133 -27.27 18.16 3.97
C ASP A 133 -28.32 18.62 4.98
N LYS A 134 -28.01 18.54 6.28
CA LYS A 134 -28.89 19.06 7.35
C LYS A 134 -28.84 20.59 7.50
N SER A 135 -28.00 21.30 6.75
CA SER A 135 -27.84 22.76 6.87
C SER A 135 -28.21 23.49 5.57
N LYS A 136 -29.46 23.98 5.50
CA LYS A 136 -29.80 25.12 4.64
C LYS A 136 -29.27 26.40 5.31
N SER A 137 -27.97 26.70 5.17
CA SER A 137 -27.44 27.99 5.62
C SER A 137 -27.41 28.99 4.46
N THR A 138 -28.24 30.03 4.54
CA THR A 138 -28.42 31.12 3.56
C THR A 138 -27.28 32.15 3.57
N LYS A 139 -26.05 31.78 3.95
CA LYS A 139 -24.90 32.70 3.99
C LYS A 139 -23.97 32.45 2.81
N MET A 140 -23.55 33.52 2.14
CA MET A 140 -22.55 33.49 1.08
C MET A 140 -21.23 32.97 1.65
N GLY A 141 -20.82 31.77 1.24
CA GLY A 141 -19.59 31.13 1.69
C GLY A 141 -19.21 29.99 0.75
N ILE A 142 -17.91 29.70 0.63
CA ILE A 142 -17.40 28.57 -0.16
C ILE A 142 -17.63 27.29 0.65
N LYS A 143 -18.46 26.38 0.11
CA LYS A 143 -18.66 25.04 0.67
C LYS A 143 -17.88 24.02 -0.16
N ILE A 144 -16.89 23.37 0.46
CA ILE A 144 -16.12 22.30 -0.17
C ILE A 144 -16.73 20.96 0.25
N ASN A 145 -17.27 20.21 -0.70
CA ASN A 145 -17.78 18.86 -0.48
C ASN A 145 -16.72 17.85 -0.91
N MET A 146 -16.02 17.26 0.07
CA MET A 146 -15.04 16.21 -0.19
C MET A 146 -15.71 14.83 -0.19
N ILE A 147 -15.54 14.07 -1.27
CA ILE A 147 -16.00 12.68 -1.35
C ILE A 147 -14.80 11.75 -1.23
N LEU A 148 -14.75 11.01 -0.12
CA LEU A 148 -13.67 10.07 0.15
C LEU A 148 -13.92 8.73 -0.58
N SER A 149 -12.87 8.17 -1.17
CA SER A 149 -12.94 6.86 -1.84
C SER A 149 -11.72 6.01 -1.51
N TYR A 150 -11.95 4.73 -1.25
CA TYR A 150 -10.90 3.75 -0.95
C TYR A 150 -10.92 2.64 -2.00
N SER A 151 -9.75 2.08 -2.33
CA SER A 151 -9.67 1.06 -3.37
C SER A 151 -8.69 -0.04 -2.97
N ILE A 152 -9.13 -1.29 -3.00
CA ILE A 152 -8.29 -2.45 -2.70
C ILE A 152 -8.14 -3.34 -3.94
N PRO A 153 -6.95 -3.90 -4.22
CA PRO A 153 -6.78 -4.86 -5.29
C PRO A 153 -7.46 -6.19 -4.91
N VAL A 154 -8.18 -6.75 -5.88
CA VAL A 154 -8.72 -8.11 -5.85
C VAL A 154 -8.07 -8.87 -6.98
N ILE A 155 -7.44 -9.98 -6.66
CA ILE A 155 -6.60 -10.75 -7.57
C ILE A 155 -7.14 -12.18 -7.64
N LEU A 156 -7.18 -12.74 -8.84
CA LEU A 156 -7.27 -14.17 -9.07
C LEU A 156 -5.98 -14.65 -9.71
N ARG A 157 -5.36 -15.62 -9.07
CA ARG A 157 -4.25 -16.36 -9.64
C ARG A 157 -4.75 -17.69 -10.18
N GLN A 158 -4.64 -17.88 -11.49
CA GLN A 158 -4.93 -19.15 -12.16
C GLN A 158 -3.60 -19.80 -12.54
N GLY A 159 -3.23 -20.91 -11.91
CA GLY A 159 -1.93 -21.57 -12.06
C GLY A 159 -0.98 -21.38 -10.87
N ALA A 160 0.04 -22.25 -10.80
CA ALA A 160 0.90 -22.40 -9.61
C ALA A 160 2.31 -21.78 -9.74
N ILE A 161 2.71 -21.25 -10.89
CA ILE A 161 4.11 -20.84 -11.16
C ILE A 161 4.51 -19.59 -10.35
N GLN A 162 5.48 -19.71 -9.45
CA GLN A 162 5.96 -18.58 -8.64
C GLN A 162 6.54 -17.45 -9.51
N PRO A 163 6.33 -16.17 -9.12
CA PRO A 163 6.92 -15.05 -9.84
C PRO A 163 8.44 -15.04 -9.65
N GLN A 164 9.16 -14.64 -10.70
CA GLN A 164 10.61 -14.48 -10.65
C GLN A 164 10.94 -13.00 -10.48
N VAL A 165 11.77 -12.67 -9.49
CA VAL A 165 12.23 -11.30 -9.24
C VAL A 165 13.74 -11.30 -9.08
N ASN A 166 14.41 -10.26 -9.56
CA ASN A 166 15.83 -10.02 -9.36
C ASN A 166 16.06 -8.57 -8.92
N ILE A 167 17.02 -8.34 -8.03
CA ILE A 167 17.48 -6.98 -7.71
C ILE A 167 18.53 -6.58 -8.75
N GLU A 168 18.12 -5.72 -9.68
CA GLU A 168 18.95 -5.30 -10.80
C GLU A 168 19.96 -4.23 -10.35
N ALA A 169 19.46 -3.15 -9.75
CA ALA A 169 20.26 -2.02 -9.29
C ALA A 169 19.88 -1.58 -7.87
N ILE A 170 20.87 -1.08 -7.14
CA ILE A 170 20.71 -0.44 -5.84
C ILE A 170 21.49 0.86 -5.91
N GLU A 171 20.86 1.99 -5.59
CA GLU A 171 21.51 3.30 -5.55
C GLU A 171 21.34 3.91 -4.17
N LEU A 172 22.42 4.42 -3.59
CA LEU A 172 22.38 5.15 -2.33
C LEU A 172 22.25 6.65 -2.60
N VAL A 173 21.14 7.23 -2.17
CA VAL A 173 20.86 8.67 -2.31
C VAL A 173 20.91 9.33 -0.94
N LYS A 174 21.67 10.43 -0.85
CA LYS A 174 21.69 11.29 0.33
C LYS A 174 20.66 12.39 0.13
N ASN A 175 19.67 12.47 1.02
CA ASN A 175 18.67 13.54 1.03
C ASN A 175 18.89 14.43 2.27
N GLU A 176 18.45 15.69 2.23
CA GLU A 176 18.66 16.65 3.33
C GLU A 176 18.07 16.15 4.67
N GLN A 177 16.94 15.43 4.57
CA GLN A 177 16.21 14.87 5.70
C GLN A 177 16.79 13.50 6.13
N ASN A 178 16.79 12.50 5.24
CA ASN A 178 17.31 11.15 5.50
C ASN A 178 17.92 10.54 4.23
N ASN A 179 18.90 9.64 4.40
CA ASN A 179 19.39 8.82 3.28
C ASN A 179 18.34 7.79 2.87
N ALA A 180 18.35 7.40 1.60
CA ALA A 180 17.45 6.40 1.04
C ALA A 180 18.16 5.49 0.03
N LEU A 181 17.62 4.31 -0.19
CA LEU A 181 18.03 3.44 -1.29
C LEU A 181 16.99 3.48 -2.40
N LEU A 182 17.42 3.71 -3.63
CA LEU A 182 16.61 3.43 -4.81
C LEU A 182 16.95 2.03 -5.29
N VAL A 183 15.96 1.14 -5.31
CA VAL A 183 16.12 -0.27 -5.69
C VAL A 183 15.31 -0.54 -6.94
N SER A 184 15.97 -1.09 -7.96
CA SER A 184 15.33 -1.56 -9.19
C SER A 184 15.14 -3.07 -9.14
N LEU A 185 13.90 -3.52 -9.23
CA LEU A 185 13.48 -4.91 -9.12
C LEU A 185 12.92 -5.39 -10.47
N ALA A 186 13.67 -6.22 -11.18
CA ALA A 186 13.23 -6.82 -12.44
C ALA A 186 12.33 -8.03 -12.16
N ARG A 187 11.14 -8.06 -12.74
CA ARG A 187 10.17 -9.17 -12.60
C ARG A 187 9.93 -9.85 -13.94
N LYS A 188 9.88 -11.19 -13.95
CA LYS A 188 9.52 -12.01 -15.11
C LYS A 188 8.34 -12.95 -14.82
N GLY A 189 7.62 -13.32 -15.87
CA GLY A 189 6.49 -14.27 -15.84
C GLY A 189 5.11 -13.61 -15.78
N ASN A 190 4.05 -14.39 -15.52
CA ASN A 190 2.66 -13.94 -15.64
C ASN A 190 1.97 -13.58 -14.31
N TYR A 191 2.70 -13.65 -13.19
CA TYR A 191 2.14 -13.50 -11.85
C TYR A 191 2.84 -12.39 -11.07
N SER A 192 2.08 -11.72 -10.20
CA SER A 192 2.62 -10.71 -9.29
C SER A 192 3.45 -11.33 -8.18
N ALA A 193 4.48 -10.61 -7.75
CA ALA A 193 5.14 -10.84 -6.47
C ALA A 193 4.47 -9.98 -5.39
N PHE A 194 4.33 -10.53 -4.18
CA PHE A 194 3.78 -9.81 -3.03
C PHE A 194 4.54 -10.17 -1.76
N GLY A 195 5.05 -9.16 -1.06
CA GLY A 195 6.00 -9.40 0.00
C GLY A 195 6.41 -8.17 0.80
N LYS A 196 7.54 -8.29 1.48
CA LYS A 196 8.23 -7.20 2.16
C LYS A 196 9.66 -7.09 1.66
N VAL A 197 10.14 -5.87 1.56
CA VAL A 197 11.53 -5.56 1.24
C VAL A 197 12.21 -5.06 2.51
N ASP A 198 13.18 -5.82 2.99
CA ASP A 198 14.00 -5.46 4.15
C ASP A 198 15.42 -5.08 3.65
N ALA A 199 16.02 -4.04 4.23
CA ALA A 199 17.43 -3.71 4.02
C ALA A 199 18.20 -3.79 5.33
N PHE A 200 19.35 -4.46 5.30
CA PHE A 200 20.23 -4.68 6.44
C PHE A 200 21.62 -4.12 6.14
N TYR A 201 22.24 -3.51 7.14
CA TYR A 201 23.61 -3.00 7.09
C TYR A 201 24.48 -3.75 8.08
N LYS A 202 25.68 -4.13 7.64
CA LYS A 202 26.76 -4.66 8.48
C LYS A 202 28.00 -3.80 8.31
N ALA A 203 28.40 -3.08 9.35
CA ALA A 203 29.69 -2.40 9.34
C ALA A 203 30.83 -3.44 9.31
N ASN A 204 31.96 -3.11 8.67
CA ASN A 204 33.09 -4.06 8.55
C ASN A 204 33.65 -4.53 9.91
N ASN A 205 33.54 -3.69 10.95
CA ASN A 205 33.98 -3.97 12.30
C ASN A 205 32.87 -4.54 13.21
N ALA A 206 31.66 -4.73 12.68
CA ALA A 206 30.53 -5.26 13.45
C ALA A 206 30.35 -6.77 13.19
N SER A 207 30.02 -7.51 14.24
CA SER A 207 29.66 -8.93 14.16
C SER A 207 28.24 -9.11 13.59
N GLU A 208 27.32 -8.20 13.93
CA GLU A 208 25.88 -8.31 13.64
C GLU A 208 25.41 -7.36 12.53
N GLU A 209 24.33 -7.76 11.87
CA GLU A 209 23.59 -6.94 10.92
C GLU A 209 22.48 -6.17 11.63
N ILE A 210 22.35 -4.88 11.31
CA ILE A 210 21.23 -4.05 11.76
C ILE A 210 20.25 -3.82 10.61
N LYS A 211 18.94 -3.85 10.89
CA LYS A 211 17.94 -3.47 9.89
C LYS A 211 17.91 -1.96 9.77
N VAL A 212 18.09 -1.45 8.55
CA VAL A 212 18.17 -0.01 8.27
C VAL A 212 16.96 0.55 7.54
N SER A 213 16.20 -0.31 6.84
CA SER A 213 14.94 0.06 6.19
C SER A 213 14.01 -1.15 6.06
N MET A 214 12.72 -0.86 5.92
CA MET A 214 11.68 -1.86 5.67
C MET A 214 10.53 -1.24 4.89
N LEU A 215 10.03 -1.99 3.91
CA LEU A 215 8.73 -1.76 3.28
C LEU A 215 7.92 -3.07 3.30
N SER A 216 6.78 -3.07 3.99
CA SER A 216 5.83 -4.20 4.00
C SER A 216 4.78 -4.06 2.89
N ASP A 217 4.09 -5.16 2.59
CA ASP A 217 2.95 -5.23 1.66
C ASP A 217 3.25 -4.67 0.25
N TYR A 218 4.49 -4.85 -0.21
CA TYR A 218 4.95 -4.41 -1.52
C TYR A 218 4.59 -5.42 -2.61
N SER A 219 3.93 -4.95 -3.67
CA SER A 219 3.53 -5.75 -4.83
C SER A 219 4.28 -5.32 -6.09
N ILE A 220 4.75 -6.29 -6.87
CA ILE A 220 5.18 -6.06 -8.26
C ILE A 220 4.22 -6.82 -9.18
N TYR A 221 3.34 -6.10 -9.87
CA TYR A 221 2.30 -6.71 -10.71
C TYR A 221 2.81 -7.22 -12.05
N ALA A 222 2.03 -8.09 -12.69
CA ALA A 222 2.41 -8.76 -13.93
C ALA A 222 2.77 -7.78 -15.06
N GLU A 223 2.08 -6.63 -15.14
CA GLU A 223 2.36 -5.59 -16.12
C GLU A 223 3.62 -4.76 -15.85
N VAL A 224 4.24 -4.88 -14.67
CA VAL A 224 5.44 -4.11 -14.28
C VAL A 224 6.67 -5.01 -14.43
N PRO A 225 7.42 -4.92 -15.54
CA PRO A 225 8.63 -5.72 -15.74
C PRO A 225 9.81 -5.21 -14.91
N LEU A 226 9.82 -3.91 -14.58
CA LEU A 226 10.86 -3.27 -13.78
C LEU A 226 10.18 -2.34 -12.78
N ALA A 227 10.25 -2.69 -11.49
CA ALA A 227 9.73 -1.87 -10.42
C ALA A 227 10.85 -1.01 -9.82
N LYS A 228 10.52 0.24 -9.46
CA LYS A 228 11.43 1.18 -8.82
C LYS A 228 10.90 1.50 -7.43
N LEU A 229 11.72 1.22 -6.44
CA LEU A 229 11.36 1.32 -5.03
C LEU A 229 12.30 2.28 -4.31
N THR A 230 11.75 3.14 -3.47
CA THR A 230 12.51 3.96 -2.51
C THR A 230 12.40 3.36 -1.12
N LEU A 231 13.52 2.98 -0.52
CA LEU A 231 13.63 2.53 0.86
C LEU A 231 14.26 3.64 1.71
N ASN A 232 13.43 4.33 2.49
CA ASN A 232 13.91 5.35 3.43
C ASN A 232 14.53 4.68 4.65
N PHE A 233 15.66 5.20 5.12
CA PHE A 233 16.24 4.70 6.36
C PHE A 233 15.42 5.11 7.58
N PHE A 234 15.42 4.24 8.59
CA PHE A 234 14.73 4.51 9.86
C PHE A 234 15.29 5.75 10.56
N GLU A 235 16.62 5.91 10.51
CA GLU A 235 17.34 6.98 11.19
C GLU A 235 18.40 7.61 10.29
N LYS A 236 18.68 8.89 10.54
CA LYS A 236 19.79 9.60 9.91
C LYS A 236 21.12 9.01 10.41
N ASN A 237 22.07 8.78 9.50
CA ASN A 237 23.39 8.21 9.78
C ASN A 237 23.41 6.75 10.27
N VAL A 238 22.33 5.98 10.11
CA VAL A 238 22.30 4.54 10.43
C VAL A 238 23.38 3.73 9.69
N ILE A 239 23.81 4.23 8.53
CA ILE A 239 24.99 3.75 7.81
C ILE A 239 26.17 4.66 8.15
N SER A 240 27.07 4.18 8.98
CA SER A 240 28.26 4.89 9.47
C SER A 240 29.54 4.25 8.93
N GLY A 241 29.80 4.43 7.63
CA GLY A 241 31.08 4.06 7.01
C GLY A 241 31.02 2.81 6.13
N ALA A 242 32.16 2.15 6.00
CA ALA A 242 32.34 1.01 5.11
C ALA A 242 31.72 -0.27 5.70
N GLY A 243 31.09 -1.06 4.84
CA GLY A 243 30.35 -2.24 5.26
C GLY A 243 29.69 -2.97 4.11
N LYS A 244 28.69 -3.77 4.43
CA LYS A 244 27.86 -4.50 3.48
C LYS A 244 26.40 -4.13 3.68
N LEU A 245 25.70 -3.97 2.56
CA LEU A 245 24.28 -3.71 2.52
C LEU A 245 23.58 -4.89 1.86
N ARG A 246 22.68 -5.55 2.58
CA ARG A 246 21.93 -6.72 2.12
C ARG A 246 20.45 -6.36 1.99
N ILE A 247 19.91 -6.50 0.79
CA ILE A 247 18.51 -6.23 0.47
C ILE A 247 17.83 -7.57 0.22
N VAL A 248 16.69 -7.79 0.85
CA VAL A 248 15.90 -9.03 0.72
C VAL A 248 14.47 -8.69 0.38
N TYR A 249 13.96 -9.21 -0.74
CA TYR A 249 12.54 -9.23 -1.05
C TYR A 249 11.97 -10.61 -0.72
N SER A 250 11.21 -10.69 0.38
CA SER A 250 10.63 -11.94 0.88
C SER A 250 9.11 -11.93 0.75
N GLY A 251 8.53 -13.09 0.44
CA GLY A 251 7.10 -13.25 0.22
C GLY A 251 6.27 -13.15 1.50
N LEU A 252 5.06 -12.62 1.36
CA LEU A 252 4.05 -12.54 2.41
C LEU A 252 2.80 -13.32 2.00
N ARG A 253 1.99 -13.72 3.00
CA ARG A 253 0.70 -14.42 2.81
C ARG A 253 0.84 -15.66 1.94
N GLU A 254 0.30 -15.65 0.71
CA GLU A 254 0.38 -16.79 -0.22
C GLU A 254 1.81 -17.17 -0.62
N TYR A 255 2.78 -16.28 -0.37
CA TYR A 255 4.20 -16.49 -0.64
C TYR A 255 5.05 -16.61 0.64
N GLN A 256 4.44 -16.87 1.80
CA GLN A 256 5.17 -17.04 3.04
C GLN A 256 6.26 -18.12 2.91
N GLY A 257 7.48 -17.81 3.33
CA GLY A 257 8.64 -18.70 3.23
C GLY A 257 9.40 -18.61 1.90
N VAL A 258 8.91 -17.85 0.91
CA VAL A 258 9.61 -17.60 -0.36
C VAL A 258 10.54 -16.40 -0.22
N ILE A 259 11.78 -16.52 -0.69
CA ILE A 259 12.66 -15.37 -0.94
C ILE A 259 12.64 -15.13 -2.45
N PHE A 260 12.08 -14.01 -2.88
CA PHE A 260 12.00 -13.68 -4.30
C PHE A 260 13.34 -13.21 -4.85
N ALA A 261 14.04 -12.37 -4.10
CA ALA A 261 15.36 -11.86 -4.46
C ALA A 261 16.16 -11.48 -3.22
N GLU A 262 17.47 -11.67 -3.28
CA GLU A 262 18.42 -11.23 -2.26
C GLU A 262 19.70 -10.75 -2.96
N LYS A 263 20.22 -9.59 -2.53
CA LYS A 263 21.46 -9.03 -3.06
C LYS A 263 22.23 -8.32 -1.97
N THR A 264 23.54 -8.58 -1.92
CA THR A 264 24.47 -7.91 -1.01
C THR A 264 25.45 -7.08 -1.83
N VAL A 265 25.60 -5.81 -1.49
CA VAL A 265 26.56 -4.88 -2.11
C VAL A 265 27.50 -4.33 -1.06
N ASN A 266 28.72 -3.96 -1.47
CA ASN A 266 29.68 -3.34 -0.58
C ASN A 266 29.44 -1.82 -0.50
N LEU A 267 29.64 -1.25 0.68
CA LEU A 267 29.61 0.18 0.93
C LEU A 267 31.01 0.66 1.33
N ASN A 268 31.41 1.79 0.78
CA ASN A 268 32.60 2.54 1.15
C ASN A 268 32.17 3.83 1.86
N ALA A 269 33.09 4.47 2.60
CA ALA A 269 32.80 5.69 3.36
C ALA A 269 32.18 6.83 2.52
N ASN A 270 32.45 6.86 1.22
CA ASN A 270 31.97 7.87 0.28
C ASN A 270 30.91 7.35 -0.71
N SER A 271 30.34 6.16 -0.50
CA SER A 271 29.35 5.60 -1.43
C SER A 271 28.14 6.53 -1.57
N VAL A 272 27.87 6.91 -2.82
CA VAL A 272 26.68 7.64 -3.30
C VAL A 272 26.43 7.18 -4.74
N GLY A 273 25.17 7.08 -5.14
CA GLY A 273 24.77 6.60 -6.46
C GLY A 273 24.75 5.07 -6.55
N LEU A 274 24.95 4.55 -7.77
CA LEU A 274 24.88 3.12 -8.07
C LEU A 274 25.89 2.31 -7.25
N LEU A 275 25.39 1.30 -6.56
CA LEU A 275 26.18 0.33 -5.79
C LEU A 275 26.34 -0.95 -6.62
N ASN A 276 27.59 -1.38 -6.77
CA ASN A 276 27.96 -2.62 -7.44
C ASN A 276 28.24 -3.74 -6.42
#